data_AF-I0FE28-F1
#
_entry.id   AF-I0FE28-F1
#
_cell.length_a   1.000
_cell.length_b   1.000
_cell.length_c   1.000
_cell.angle_alpha   90.00
_cell.angle_beta   90.00
_cell.angle_gamma   90.00
#
_symmetry.space_group_name_H-M   'P 1'
#
loop_
_entity.id
_entity.type
_entity.pdbx_description
1 polymer ?
#
loop_
_entity_poly.entity_id
_entity_poly.type
_entity_poly.pdbx_seq_one_letter_code
_entity_poly.pdbx_strand_id
1 'polypeptide(L)'
;MKLVLEKHNNENWNAKGADFVDILFVFGKVPYEVDGGTESLYYDATATGDAITESRAARREVYLALHYDSNLMKDFGLVFKKFVNTSELVTKYKNELKDFFDDIRRFAKAYYIDVHDTLQKKLNKLNSLSLDEARVLSGKLNTLETKRLKLVSGVIAQVKSDLDNSSPGAGGVHLKGNATTPEEIKTYWESKSDTFNKDCNDIVTISGEIKGILDNIN
;
A
#
# COMPACT_ATOMS: atom_id res chain seq x y z
N MET A 1 -4.51 -5.50 13.56
CA MET A 1 -4.99 -6.21 12.35
C MET A 1 -6.51 -6.10 12.20
N LYS A 2 -7.29 -6.69 13.10
CA LYS A 2 -8.76 -6.76 13.03
C LYS A 2 -9.46 -5.43 12.74
N LEU A 3 -9.15 -4.36 13.49
CA LEU A 3 -9.75 -3.03 13.30
C LEU A 3 -9.47 -2.43 11.91
N VAL A 4 -8.28 -2.69 11.34
CA VAL A 4 -7.90 -2.19 10.01
C VAL A 4 -8.69 -2.93 8.93
N LEU A 5 -8.84 -4.25 9.07
CA LEU A 5 -9.66 -5.06 8.16
C LEU A 5 -11.16 -4.76 8.29
N GLU A 6 -11.68 -4.53 9.49
CA GLU A 6 -13.07 -4.09 9.68
C GLU A 6 -13.34 -2.78 8.95
N LYS A 7 -12.40 -1.82 9.03
CA LYS A 7 -12.48 -0.58 8.26
C LYS A 7 -12.38 -0.84 6.75
N HIS A 8 -11.48 -1.73 6.31
CA HIS A 8 -11.32 -2.10 4.91
C HIS A 8 -12.52 -2.86 4.32
N ASN A 9 -13.22 -3.65 5.12
CA ASN A 9 -14.38 -4.43 4.69
C ASN A 9 -15.71 -3.65 4.84
N ASN A 10 -15.69 -2.49 5.49
CA ASN A 10 -16.86 -1.63 5.58
C ASN A 10 -17.15 -0.95 4.23
N GLU A 11 -18.16 -1.45 3.53
CA GLU A 11 -18.62 -0.92 2.22
C GLU A 11 -19.02 0.56 2.27
N ASN A 12 -19.52 1.02 3.43
CA ASN A 12 -19.94 2.40 3.65
C ASN A 12 -18.76 3.33 4.00
N TRP A 13 -17.57 2.78 4.26
CA TRP A 13 -16.40 3.59 4.52
C TRP A 13 -15.98 4.36 3.28
N ASN A 14 -15.75 5.66 3.45
CA ASN A 14 -15.32 6.57 2.39
C ASN A 14 -14.16 7.44 2.88
N ALA A 15 -13.23 7.72 1.96
CA ALA A 15 -12.22 8.74 2.14
C ALA A 15 -12.91 10.11 2.08
N LYS A 16 -13.13 10.73 3.24
CA LYS A 16 -13.77 12.04 3.38
C LYS A 16 -12.98 12.91 4.34
N GLY A 17 -13.01 14.22 4.09
CA GLY A 17 -12.37 15.23 4.94
C GLY A 17 -11.05 15.74 4.38
N ALA A 18 -10.52 16.76 5.05
CA ALA A 18 -9.32 17.49 4.62
C ALA A 18 -8.08 16.58 4.46
N ASP A 19 -7.99 15.53 5.28
CA ASP A 19 -6.84 14.62 5.30
C ASP A 19 -6.70 13.78 4.01
N PHE A 20 -7.74 13.70 3.17
CA PHE A 20 -7.72 12.91 1.94
C PHE A 20 -7.58 13.76 0.67
N VAL A 21 -7.62 15.09 0.77
CA VAL A 21 -7.69 15.98 -0.40
C VAL A 21 -6.46 15.78 -1.30
N ASP A 22 -5.26 15.80 -0.73
CA ASP A 22 -4.04 15.72 -1.51
C ASP A 22 -3.82 14.32 -2.10
N ILE A 23 -4.16 13.25 -1.37
CA ILE A 23 -4.03 11.88 -1.91
C ILE A 23 -5.07 11.60 -3.00
N LEU A 24 -6.29 12.13 -2.88
CA LEU A 24 -7.29 12.03 -3.95
C LEU A 24 -6.88 12.85 -5.19
N PHE A 25 -6.23 13.99 -5.00
CA PHE A 25 -5.64 14.75 -6.10
C PHE A 25 -4.57 13.92 -6.83
N VAL A 26 -3.68 13.25 -6.09
CA VAL A 26 -2.69 12.32 -6.66
C VAL A 26 -3.37 11.20 -7.44
N PHE A 27 -4.38 10.56 -6.85
CA PHE A 27 -5.11 9.49 -7.52
C PHE A 27 -5.84 9.93 -8.80
N GLY A 28 -6.19 11.20 -8.93
CA GLY A 28 -6.73 11.78 -10.15
C GLY A 28 -5.70 12.02 -11.27
N LYS A 29 -4.42 11.69 -11.03
CA LYS A 29 -3.31 11.93 -11.97
C LYS A 29 -2.44 10.71 -12.21
N VAL A 30 -2.42 9.76 -11.27
CA VAL A 30 -1.62 8.54 -11.37
C VAL A 30 -2.46 7.39 -11.91
N PRO A 31 -2.02 6.74 -13.00
CA PRO A 31 -2.67 5.54 -13.50
C PRO A 31 -2.20 4.27 -12.77
N TYR A 32 -2.98 3.22 -12.90
CA TYR A 32 -2.63 1.84 -12.57
C TYR A 32 -3.10 0.90 -13.68
N GLU A 33 -2.49 -0.28 -13.77
CA GLU A 33 -2.96 -1.32 -14.69
C GLU A 33 -4.19 -2.03 -14.13
N VAL A 34 -5.24 -2.09 -14.95
CA VAL A 34 -6.37 -3.01 -14.77
C VAL A 34 -6.12 -4.30 -15.53
N ASP A 35 -6.84 -5.35 -15.15
CA ASP A 35 -6.76 -6.65 -15.81
C ASP A 35 -6.96 -6.51 -17.34
N GLY A 36 -6.04 -7.08 -18.12
CA GLY A 36 -6.00 -6.92 -19.58
C GLY A 36 -5.07 -5.80 -20.07
N GLY A 37 -4.30 -5.16 -19.19
CA GLY A 37 -3.22 -4.23 -19.56
C GLY A 37 -3.69 -2.82 -19.94
N THR A 38 -4.95 -2.50 -19.68
CA THR A 38 -5.45 -1.13 -19.85
C THR A 38 -5.06 -0.29 -18.64
N GLU A 39 -4.73 0.99 -18.85
CA GLU A 39 -4.44 1.91 -17.74
C GLU A 39 -5.71 2.67 -17.32
N SER A 40 -5.95 2.75 -16.02
CA SER A 40 -7.03 3.53 -15.42
C SER A 40 -6.52 4.42 -14.30
N LEU A 41 -7.19 5.54 -14.01
CA LEU A 41 -6.83 6.40 -12.89
C LEU A 41 -7.32 5.81 -11.57
N TYR A 42 -6.49 5.95 -10.53
CA TYR A 42 -6.90 5.61 -9.16
C TYR A 42 -8.12 6.39 -8.69
N TYR A 43 -8.41 7.56 -9.25
CA TYR A 43 -9.62 8.31 -8.97
C TYR A 43 -10.06 9.07 -10.23
N ASP A 44 -11.08 8.55 -10.91
CA ASP A 44 -11.76 9.26 -12.00
C ASP A 44 -13.18 9.61 -11.55
N ALA A 45 -13.48 10.91 -11.50
CA ALA A 45 -14.79 11.42 -11.11
C ALA A 45 -15.88 11.15 -12.17
N THR A 46 -15.48 10.78 -13.39
CA THR A 46 -16.38 10.48 -14.51
C THR A 46 -16.62 8.98 -14.73
N ALA A 47 -15.84 8.12 -14.07
CA ALA A 47 -16.01 6.68 -14.14
C ALA A 47 -17.41 6.27 -13.67
N THR A 48 -17.94 5.16 -14.21
CA THR A 48 -19.22 4.59 -13.79
C THR A 48 -19.14 3.06 -13.77
N GLY A 49 -20.11 2.39 -13.13
CA GLY A 49 -20.19 0.93 -13.09
C GLY A 49 -18.96 0.27 -12.46
N ASP A 50 -18.46 -0.79 -13.10
CA ASP A 50 -17.34 -1.60 -12.61
C ASP A 50 -16.05 -0.80 -12.46
N ALA A 51 -15.82 0.20 -13.32
CA ALA A 51 -14.65 1.07 -13.23
C ALA A 51 -14.59 1.87 -11.91
N ILE A 52 -15.73 2.32 -11.37
CA ILE A 52 -15.77 2.94 -10.03
C ILE A 52 -15.39 1.92 -8.96
N THR A 53 -15.90 0.69 -9.07
CA THR A 53 -15.71 -0.37 -8.08
C THR A 53 -14.25 -0.80 -8.02
N GLU A 54 -13.63 -1.05 -9.17
CA GLU A 54 -12.22 -1.40 -9.29
C GLU A 54 -11.31 -0.28 -8.80
N SER A 55 -11.53 0.94 -9.27
CA SER A 55 -10.77 2.12 -8.85
C SER A 55 -10.89 2.34 -7.34
N ARG A 56 -12.08 2.12 -6.75
CA ARG A 56 -12.29 2.17 -5.30
C ARG A 56 -11.50 1.07 -4.58
N ALA A 57 -11.51 -0.16 -5.07
CA ALA A 57 -10.74 -1.26 -4.49
C ALA A 57 -9.23 -0.94 -4.50
N ALA A 58 -8.72 -0.46 -5.64
CA ALA A 58 -7.33 -0.06 -5.81
C ALA A 58 -6.90 1.03 -4.80
N ARG A 59 -7.72 2.07 -4.60
CA ARG A 59 -7.45 3.09 -3.56
C ARG A 59 -7.45 2.52 -2.15
N ARG A 60 -8.38 1.60 -1.85
CA ARG A 60 -8.50 0.98 -0.53
C ARG A 60 -7.31 0.09 -0.18
N GLU A 61 -6.66 -0.52 -1.17
CA GLU A 61 -5.40 -1.24 -0.99
C GLU A 61 -4.27 -0.29 -0.55
N VAL A 62 -4.19 0.90 -1.15
CA VAL A 62 -3.23 1.94 -0.70
C VAL A 62 -3.55 2.40 0.72
N TYR A 63 -4.82 2.68 1.03
CA TYR A 63 -5.22 3.06 2.38
C TYR A 63 -4.91 1.96 3.40
N LEU A 64 -5.06 0.70 3.00
CA LEU A 64 -4.73 -0.46 3.81
C LEU A 64 -3.23 -0.56 4.12
N ALA A 65 -2.38 -0.30 3.11
CA ALA A 65 -0.93 -0.20 3.31
C ALA A 65 -0.55 0.88 4.34
N LEU A 66 -1.29 1.99 4.33
CA LEU A 66 -1.16 3.11 5.27
C LEU A 66 -1.98 2.91 6.56
N HIS A 67 -2.47 1.69 6.83
CA HIS A 67 -3.27 1.31 8.00
C HIS A 67 -4.54 2.15 8.21
N TYR A 68 -5.02 2.83 7.18
CA TYR A 68 -6.10 3.81 7.25
C TYR A 68 -5.87 4.92 8.28
N ASP A 69 -4.59 5.26 8.55
CA ASP A 69 -4.16 6.36 9.41
C ASP A 69 -4.30 7.69 8.65
N SER A 70 -5.19 8.57 9.10
CA SER A 70 -5.50 9.81 8.40
C SER A 70 -4.33 10.79 8.34
N ASN A 71 -3.51 10.86 9.39
CA ASN A 71 -2.33 11.72 9.40
C ASN A 71 -1.32 11.23 8.37
N LEU A 72 -1.07 9.92 8.36
CA LEU A 72 -0.16 9.33 7.39
C LEU A 72 -0.66 9.51 5.95
N MET A 73 -1.96 9.34 5.70
CA MET A 73 -2.54 9.56 4.36
C MET A 73 -2.42 11.02 3.91
N LYS A 74 -2.63 11.96 4.82
CA LYS A 74 -2.44 13.40 4.55
C LYS A 74 -1.01 13.70 4.16
N ASP A 75 -0.05 13.23 4.96
CA ASP A 75 1.37 13.45 4.73
C ASP A 75 1.85 12.82 3.42
N PHE A 76 1.40 11.59 3.17
CA PHE A 76 1.68 10.87 1.94
C PHE A 76 1.12 11.62 0.72
N GLY A 77 -0.14 12.07 0.79
CA GLY A 77 -0.76 12.89 -0.26
C GLY A 77 0.02 14.17 -0.54
N LEU A 78 0.42 14.89 0.51
CA LEU A 78 1.18 16.15 0.39
C LEU A 78 2.50 15.94 -0.37
N VAL A 79 3.24 14.88 -0.05
CA VAL A 79 4.51 14.56 -0.70
C VAL A 79 4.30 14.15 -2.16
N PHE A 80 3.40 13.20 -2.42
CA PHE A 80 3.20 12.71 -3.79
C PHE A 80 2.53 13.72 -4.72
N LYS A 81 1.75 14.66 -4.18
CA LYS A 81 1.18 15.77 -4.94
C LYS A 81 2.25 16.60 -5.67
N LYS A 82 3.45 16.70 -5.11
CA LYS A 82 4.56 17.42 -5.75
C LYS A 82 4.93 16.83 -7.12
N PHE A 83 4.77 15.52 -7.32
CA PHE A 83 5.04 14.85 -8.60
C PHE A 83 3.96 15.06 -9.66
N VAL A 84 2.79 15.59 -9.28
CA VAL A 84 1.61 15.64 -10.15
C VAL A 84 0.96 17.03 -10.21
N ASN A 85 1.64 18.04 -9.68
CA ASN A 85 1.14 19.43 -9.63
C ASN A 85 0.99 20.07 -11.02
N THR A 86 1.73 19.60 -12.03
CA THR A 86 1.62 20.07 -13.42
C THR A 86 1.57 18.90 -14.40
N SER A 87 1.08 19.14 -15.62
CA SER A 87 1.04 18.15 -16.70
C SER A 87 2.42 17.62 -17.06
N GLU A 88 3.45 18.48 -17.02
CA GLU A 88 4.83 18.11 -17.33
C GLU A 88 5.36 17.12 -16.28
N LEU A 89 5.09 17.39 -14.99
CA LEU A 89 5.52 16.52 -13.90
C LEU A 89 4.79 15.16 -13.93
N VAL A 90 3.47 15.17 -14.19
CA VAL A 90 2.69 13.93 -14.38
C VAL A 90 3.30 13.07 -15.49
N THR A 91 3.66 13.69 -16.62
CA THR A 91 4.27 12.99 -17.75
C THR A 91 5.66 12.46 -17.39
N LYS A 92 6.46 13.28 -16.70
CA LYS A 92 7.84 12.96 -16.31
C LYS A 92 7.93 11.77 -15.36
N TYR A 93 7.03 11.68 -14.38
CA TYR A 93 7.11 10.71 -13.28
C TYR A 93 6.04 9.60 -13.36
N LYS A 94 5.35 9.49 -14.49
CA LYS A 94 4.22 8.58 -14.67
C LYS A 94 4.56 7.14 -14.26
N ASN A 95 5.66 6.62 -14.78
CA ASN A 95 6.04 5.22 -14.60
C ASN A 95 6.53 4.97 -13.17
N GLU A 96 7.34 5.87 -12.62
CA GLU A 96 7.83 5.75 -11.25
C GLU A 96 6.69 5.76 -10.23
N LEU A 97 5.70 6.63 -10.42
CA LEU A 97 4.52 6.66 -9.56
C LEU A 97 3.70 5.38 -9.71
N LYS A 98 3.47 4.93 -10.95
CA LYS A 98 2.73 3.70 -11.23
C LYS A 98 3.36 2.49 -10.52
N ASP A 99 4.65 2.25 -10.76
CA ASP A 99 5.38 1.12 -10.18
C ASP A 99 5.35 1.17 -8.64
N PHE A 100 5.58 2.35 -8.06
CA PHE A 100 5.55 2.53 -6.62
C PHE A 100 4.19 2.24 -5.99
N PHE A 101 3.10 2.76 -6.57
CA PHE A 101 1.76 2.51 -6.06
C PHE A 101 1.34 1.04 -6.26
N ASP A 102 1.75 0.42 -7.37
CA ASP A 102 1.47 -0.99 -7.63
C ASP A 102 2.17 -1.90 -6.62
N ASP A 103 3.44 -1.63 -6.26
CA ASP A 103 4.13 -2.40 -5.22
C ASP A 103 3.49 -2.25 -3.84
N ILE A 104 3.08 -1.03 -3.48
CA ILE A 104 2.33 -0.77 -2.23
C ILE A 104 1.05 -1.62 -2.18
N ARG A 105 0.30 -1.64 -3.28
CA ARG A 105 -0.97 -2.39 -3.36
C ARG A 105 -0.75 -3.88 -3.34
N ARG A 106 0.22 -4.39 -4.11
CA ARG A 106 0.56 -5.82 -4.15
C ARG A 106 0.90 -6.34 -2.77
N PHE A 107 1.76 -5.63 -2.03
CA PHE A 107 2.07 -5.98 -0.65
C PHE A 107 0.81 -5.93 0.24
N ALA A 108 0.03 -4.85 0.18
CA ALA A 108 -1.13 -4.68 1.05
C ALA A 108 -2.20 -5.74 0.80
N LYS A 109 -2.53 -6.01 -0.47
CA LYS A 109 -3.44 -7.08 -0.86
C LYS A 109 -2.97 -8.43 -0.37
N ALA A 110 -1.70 -8.78 -0.62
CA ALA A 110 -1.14 -10.06 -0.24
C ALA A 110 -1.20 -10.29 1.28
N TYR A 111 -0.71 -9.34 2.06
CA TYR A 111 -0.62 -9.48 3.52
C TYR A 111 -2.00 -9.37 4.19
N TYR A 112 -2.77 -8.33 3.89
CA TYR A 112 -4.01 -8.07 4.61
C TYR A 112 -5.20 -8.87 4.07
N ILE A 113 -5.37 -8.93 2.75
CA ILE A 113 -6.56 -9.52 2.13
C ILE A 113 -6.36 -11.01 1.92
N ASP A 114 -5.37 -11.38 1.11
CA ASP A 114 -5.15 -12.77 0.71
C ASP A 114 -4.85 -13.67 1.93
N VAL A 115 -4.10 -13.18 2.92
CA VAL A 115 -3.80 -13.93 4.14
C VAL A 115 -4.78 -13.62 5.27
N HIS A 116 -4.76 -12.40 5.83
CA HIS A 116 -5.42 -12.15 7.11
C HIS A 116 -6.96 -12.12 7.02
N ASP A 117 -7.53 -11.53 5.99
CA ASP A 117 -8.98 -11.54 5.77
C ASP A 117 -9.48 -12.96 5.45
N THR A 118 -8.76 -13.70 4.59
CA THR A 118 -9.05 -15.13 4.34
C THR A 118 -8.98 -15.97 5.61
N LEU A 119 -7.92 -15.78 6.43
CA LEU A 119 -7.76 -16.49 7.70
C LEU A 119 -8.92 -16.19 8.66
N GLN A 120 -9.34 -14.92 8.76
CA GLN A 120 -10.48 -14.52 9.59
C GLN A 120 -11.78 -15.18 9.11
N LYS A 121 -11.99 -15.28 7.80
CA LYS A 121 -13.17 -15.94 7.20
C LYS A 121 -13.17 -17.46 7.37
N LYS A 122 -12.00 -18.09 7.50
CA LYS A 122 -11.84 -19.55 7.65
C LYS A 122 -11.48 -20.01 9.06
N LEU A 123 -11.54 -19.12 10.06
CA LEU A 123 -11.10 -19.42 11.42
C LEU A 123 -11.77 -20.66 12.02
N ASN A 124 -13.06 -20.86 11.75
CA ASN A 124 -13.85 -22.00 12.22
C ASN A 124 -13.59 -23.31 11.46
N LYS A 125 -12.80 -23.28 10.38
CA LYS A 125 -12.49 -24.41 9.51
C LYS A 125 -11.01 -24.84 9.61
N LEU A 126 -10.19 -24.11 10.37
CA LEU A 126 -8.77 -24.45 10.55
C LEU A 126 -8.53 -25.84 11.15
N ASN A 127 -9.52 -26.40 11.84
CA ASN A 127 -9.48 -27.76 12.38
C ASN A 127 -9.57 -28.85 11.31
N SER A 128 -9.90 -28.51 10.05
CA SER A 128 -9.87 -29.46 8.94
C SER A 128 -8.46 -29.74 8.43
N LEU A 129 -7.48 -28.91 8.80
CA LEU A 129 -6.08 -29.11 8.43
C LEU A 129 -5.50 -30.32 9.17
N SER A 130 -4.68 -31.11 8.48
CA SER A 130 -3.81 -32.07 9.14
C SER A 130 -2.83 -31.36 10.08
N LEU A 131 -2.26 -32.12 11.03
CA LEU A 131 -1.28 -31.57 11.97
C LEU A 131 -0.07 -30.94 11.25
N ASP A 132 0.38 -31.56 10.16
CA ASP A 132 1.53 -31.07 9.40
C ASP A 132 1.18 -29.81 8.59
N GLU A 133 0.00 -29.74 7.97
CA GLU A 133 -0.47 -28.51 7.32
C GLU A 133 -0.63 -27.36 8.31
N ALA A 134 -1.20 -27.63 9.50
CA ALA A 134 -1.33 -26.63 10.55
C ALA A 134 0.03 -26.11 11.05
N ARG A 135 1.03 -26.99 11.18
CA ARG A 135 2.42 -26.61 11.52
C ARG A 135 3.04 -25.76 10.43
N VAL A 136 2.91 -26.15 9.17
CA VAL A 136 3.44 -25.39 8.02
C VAL A 136 2.79 -24.00 7.96
N LEU A 137 1.46 -23.92 8.09
CA LEU A 137 0.72 -22.67 8.11
C LEU A 137 1.22 -21.74 9.23
N SER A 138 1.35 -22.27 10.45
CA SER A 138 1.85 -21.51 11.60
C SER A 138 3.27 -20.98 11.38
N GLY A 139 4.18 -21.83 10.86
CA GLY A 139 5.55 -21.42 10.53
C GLY A 139 5.60 -20.31 9.48
N LYS A 140 4.78 -20.41 8.43
CA LYS A 140 4.69 -19.38 7.39
C LYS A 140 4.09 -18.07 7.92
N LEU A 141 3.05 -18.13 8.76
CA LEU A 141 2.47 -16.94 9.40
C LEU A 141 3.48 -16.20 10.28
N ASN A 142 4.30 -16.93 11.06
CA ASN A 142 5.37 -16.33 11.86
C ASN A 142 6.45 -15.66 10.98
N THR A 143 6.78 -16.29 9.85
CA THR A 143 7.74 -15.74 8.88
C THR A 143 7.17 -14.48 8.23
N LEU A 144 5.90 -14.52 7.84
CA LEU A 144 5.17 -13.39 7.26
C LEU A 144 5.18 -12.18 8.21
N GLU A 145 4.85 -12.39 9.50
CA GLU A 145 4.85 -11.30 10.47
C GLU A 145 6.25 -10.73 10.69
N THR A 146 7.27 -11.58 10.74
CA THR A 146 8.68 -11.14 10.86
C THR A 146 9.08 -10.24 9.68
N LYS A 147 8.72 -10.63 8.45
CA LYS A 147 9.00 -9.85 7.24
C LYS A 147 8.23 -8.53 7.25
N ARG A 148 6.96 -8.55 7.65
CA ARG A 148 6.14 -7.34 7.78
C ARG A 148 6.70 -6.39 8.83
N LEU A 149 7.13 -6.90 9.98
CA LEU A 149 7.78 -6.09 11.02
C LEU A 149 9.07 -5.45 10.49
N LYS A 150 9.90 -6.19 9.76
CA LYS A 150 11.11 -5.66 9.13
C LYS A 150 10.80 -4.52 8.15
N LEU A 151 9.81 -4.69 7.27
CA LEU A 151 9.37 -3.64 6.34
C LEU A 151 8.93 -2.38 7.11
N VAL A 152 8.11 -2.57 8.15
CA VAL A 152 7.57 -1.48 8.97
C VAL A 152 8.65 -0.75 9.74
N SER A 153 9.52 -1.46 10.46
CA SER A 153 10.56 -0.85 11.30
C SER A 153 11.73 -0.32 10.49
N GLY A 154 12.03 -0.91 9.32
CA GLY A 154 13.18 -0.55 8.49
C GLY A 154 12.89 0.62 7.55
N VAL A 155 11.85 0.50 6.71
CA VAL A 155 11.57 1.49 5.66
C VAL A 155 10.48 2.45 6.09
N ILE A 156 9.32 1.95 6.51
CA ILE A 156 8.14 2.80 6.75
C ILE A 156 8.35 3.73 7.95
N ALA A 157 8.88 3.24 9.06
CA ALA A 157 9.16 4.06 10.23
C ALA A 157 10.19 5.16 9.93
N GLN A 158 11.21 4.84 9.14
CA GLN A 158 12.20 5.83 8.70
C GLN A 158 11.55 6.90 7.82
N VAL A 159 10.70 6.51 6.85
CA VAL A 159 9.95 7.46 6.02
C VAL A 159 9.06 8.37 6.86
N LYS A 160 8.34 7.83 7.86
CA LYS A 160 7.56 8.64 8.79
C LYS A 160 8.42 9.63 9.58
N SER A 161 9.55 9.18 10.08
CA SER A 161 10.49 10.05 10.79
C SER A 161 11.02 11.17 9.90
N ASP A 162 11.39 10.86 8.66
CA ASP A 162 11.94 11.83 7.71
C ASP A 162 10.86 12.81 7.18
N LEU A 163 9.61 12.35 7.13
CA LEU A 163 8.42 13.17 6.88
C LEU A 163 8.19 14.21 7.99
N ASP A 164 8.33 13.82 9.26
CA ASP A 164 8.03 14.65 10.43
C ASP A 164 9.19 15.56 10.85
N ASN A 165 10.39 15.33 10.31
CA ASN A 165 11.56 16.11 10.69
C ASN A 165 11.52 17.52 10.07
N SER A 166 11.22 18.54 10.89
CA SER A 166 11.20 19.96 10.50
C SER A 166 12.59 20.60 10.36
N SER A 167 13.65 19.88 10.69
CA SER A 167 15.04 20.35 10.59
C SER A 167 15.91 19.14 10.27
N PRO A 168 15.89 18.66 9.01
CA PRO A 168 16.78 17.57 8.63
C PRO A 168 18.21 17.98 9.01
N GLY A 169 18.91 17.10 9.73
CA GLY A 169 20.34 17.28 9.92
C GLY A 169 21.04 17.40 8.56
N ALA A 170 22.29 17.84 8.53
CA ALA A 170 23.05 17.96 7.29
C ALA A 170 22.98 16.64 6.48
N GLY A 171 22.23 16.65 5.38
CA GLY A 171 22.01 15.48 4.51
C GLY A 171 20.63 14.81 4.56
N GLY A 172 19.70 15.25 5.43
CA GLY A 172 18.31 14.74 5.44
C GLY A 172 17.41 15.50 4.44
N VAL A 173 16.43 14.82 3.84
CA VAL A 173 15.41 15.46 3.00
C VAL A 173 14.19 15.80 3.85
N HIS A 174 13.79 17.07 3.90
CA HIS A 174 12.53 17.48 4.53
C HIS A 174 11.36 17.22 3.57
N LEU A 175 10.87 15.99 3.48
CA LEU A 175 9.93 15.58 2.42
C LEU A 175 8.66 16.45 2.33
N LYS A 176 8.16 16.95 3.47
CA LYS A 176 6.98 17.84 3.53
C LYS A 176 7.28 19.31 3.20
N GLY A 177 8.55 19.70 3.13
CA GLY A 177 8.96 21.08 2.94
C GLY A 177 8.46 21.65 1.62
N ASN A 178 7.93 22.88 1.63
CA ASN A 178 7.45 23.53 0.40
C ASN A 178 8.53 23.64 -0.67
N ALA A 179 9.79 23.86 -0.27
CA ALA A 179 10.94 23.96 -1.17
C ALA A 179 11.40 22.61 -1.75
N THR A 180 11.00 21.49 -1.14
CA THR A 180 11.45 20.17 -1.57
C THR A 180 10.83 19.80 -2.92
N THR A 181 11.71 19.48 -3.86
CA THR A 181 11.39 19.17 -5.25
C THR A 181 11.01 17.70 -5.44
N PRO A 182 10.25 17.37 -6.50
CA PRO A 182 10.01 15.98 -6.88
C PRO A 182 11.30 15.18 -7.10
N GLU A 183 12.34 15.80 -7.65
CA GLU A 183 13.66 15.19 -7.88
C GLU A 183 14.32 14.76 -6.56
N GLU A 184 14.34 15.63 -5.54
CA GLU A 184 14.90 15.29 -4.23
C GLU A 184 14.13 14.15 -3.56
N ILE A 185 12.79 14.14 -3.68
CA ILE A 185 11.97 13.05 -3.14
C ILE A 185 12.25 11.75 -3.89
N LYS A 186 12.42 11.80 -5.22
CA LYS A 186 12.79 10.64 -6.03
C LYS A 186 14.13 10.07 -5.59
N THR A 187 15.18 10.90 -5.49
CA THR A 187 16.50 10.46 -5.03
C THR A 187 16.45 9.86 -3.63
N TYR A 188 15.68 10.46 -2.74
CA TYR A 188 15.43 9.89 -1.42
C TYR A 188 14.78 8.49 -1.51
N TRP A 189 13.74 8.33 -2.34
CA TRP A 189 13.06 7.05 -2.50
C TRP A 189 13.95 5.97 -3.14
N GLU A 190 14.73 6.33 -4.15
CA GLU A 190 15.70 5.43 -4.81
C GLU A 190 16.74 4.88 -3.82
N SER A 191 17.12 5.65 -2.79
CA SER A 191 18.01 5.15 -1.74
C SER A 191 17.40 4.04 -0.87
N LYS A 192 16.07 3.85 -0.93
CA LYS A 192 15.31 2.89 -0.12
C LYS A 192 14.59 1.83 -0.95
N SER A 193 14.38 2.06 -2.24
CA SER A 193 13.54 1.26 -3.12
C SER A 193 13.97 -0.20 -3.19
N ASP A 194 15.26 -0.49 -3.26
CA ASP A 194 15.75 -1.87 -3.34
C ASP A 194 15.35 -2.70 -2.11
N THR A 195 15.47 -2.10 -0.93
CA THR A 195 15.08 -2.77 0.32
C THR A 195 13.57 -2.89 0.42
N PHE A 196 12.84 -1.83 0.08
CA PHE A 196 11.39 -1.83 0.07
C PHE A 196 10.82 -2.88 -0.88
N ASN A 197 11.22 -2.86 -2.15
CA ASN A 197 10.77 -3.77 -3.19
C ASN A 197 11.08 -5.22 -2.83
N LYS A 198 12.27 -5.48 -2.28
CA LYS A 198 12.64 -6.81 -1.79
C LYS A 198 11.73 -7.29 -0.66
N ASP A 199 11.52 -6.46 0.36
CA ASP A 199 10.68 -6.84 1.50
C ASP A 199 9.20 -7.01 1.08
N CYS A 200 8.69 -6.17 0.17
CA CYS A 200 7.38 -6.35 -0.44
C CYS A 200 7.26 -7.67 -1.22
N ASN A 201 8.23 -8.00 -2.07
CA ASN A 201 8.23 -9.24 -2.85
C ASN A 201 8.33 -10.49 -1.98
N ASP A 202 9.13 -10.46 -0.91
CA ASP A 202 9.20 -11.55 0.08
C ASP A 202 7.83 -11.79 0.73
N ILE A 203 7.14 -10.71 1.11
CA ILE A 203 5.80 -10.78 1.72
C ILE A 203 4.77 -11.33 0.72
N VAL A 204 4.77 -10.85 -0.52
CA VAL A 204 3.88 -11.34 -1.58
C VAL A 204 4.07 -12.85 -1.80
N THR A 205 5.33 -13.29 -1.86
CA THR A 205 5.68 -14.71 -2.06
C THR A 205 5.14 -15.59 -0.93
N ILE A 206 5.47 -15.25 0.32
CA ILE A 206 5.03 -16.02 1.49
C ILE A 206 3.50 -16.00 1.62
N SER A 207 2.86 -14.86 1.31
CA SER A 207 1.41 -14.72 1.33
C SER A 207 0.73 -15.63 0.31
N GLY A 208 1.31 -15.77 -0.89
CA GLY A 208 0.81 -16.70 -1.91
C GLY A 208 0.87 -18.17 -1.45
N GLU A 209 1.95 -18.55 -0.78
CA GLU A 209 2.08 -19.90 -0.20
C GLU A 209 1.06 -20.16 0.91
N ILE A 210 0.82 -19.17 1.78
CA ILE A 210 -0.21 -19.25 2.83
C ILE A 210 -1.60 -19.34 2.20
N LYS A 211 -1.89 -18.49 1.21
CA LYS A 211 -3.17 -18.51 0.49
C LYS A 211 -3.45 -19.88 -0.11
N GLY A 212 -2.47 -20.52 -0.73
CA GLY A 212 -2.62 -21.88 -1.27
C GLY A 212 -3.03 -22.92 -0.22
N ILE A 213 -2.54 -22.80 1.02
CA ILE A 213 -2.97 -23.66 2.14
C ILE A 213 -4.41 -23.31 2.55
N LEU A 214 -4.70 -22.02 2.70
CA LEU A 214 -6.03 -21.56 3.13
C LEU A 214 -7.11 -21.88 2.09
N ASP A 215 -6.80 -21.85 0.79
CA ASP A 215 -7.75 -22.15 -0.28
C ASP A 215 -8.22 -23.61 -0.25
N ASN A 216 -7.40 -24.54 0.25
CA ASN A 216 -7.74 -25.95 0.42
C ASN A 216 -8.68 -26.23 1.61
N ILE A 217 -8.95 -25.24 2.45
CA ILE A 217 -9.84 -25.36 3.62
C ILE A 217 -11.29 -25.13 3.16
N ASN A 218 -12.11 -26.19 3.16
CA ASN A 218 -13.51 -26.15 2.74
C ASN A 218 -14.47 -25.68 3.82
#